data_AF-A0A953EXK1-F1
#
_entry.id   AF-A0A953EXK1-F1
#
_cell.length_a   1.000
_cell.length_b   1.000
_cell.length_c   1.000
_cell.angle_alpha   90.00
_cell.angle_beta   90.00
_cell.angle_gamma   90.00
#
_symmetry.space_group_name_H-M   'P 1'
#
loop_
_entity.id
_entity.type
_entity.pdbx_description
1 polymer ?
#
loop_
_entity_poly.entity_id
_entity_poly.type
_entity_poly.pdbx_seq_one_letter_code
_entity_poly.pdbx_strand_id
1 'polypeptide(L)' 'MAAEMWTERALQIVAEDKIRAAIERGEFDNLPGLGQPHPICDELYDPLWWIRRKLRQEALTPKLPQ' A
#
# COMPACT_ATOMS: atom_id res chain seq x y z
N MET A 1 8.36 -8.77 -28.91
CA MET A 1 9.55 -8.22 -28.22
C MET A 1 9.53 -6.69 -28.12
N ALA A 2 9.20 -5.92 -29.17
CA ALA A 2 9.08 -4.44 -29.04
C ALA A 2 7.84 -4.00 -28.23
N ALA A 3 6.69 -4.66 -28.34
CA ALA A 3 5.48 -4.26 -27.62
C ALA A 3 5.60 -4.36 -26.08
N GLU A 4 6.37 -5.31 -25.56
CA GLU A 4 6.54 -5.52 -24.11
C GLU A 4 7.43 -4.45 -23.44
N MET A 5 8.44 -3.96 -24.16
CA MET A 5 9.39 -2.97 -23.64
C MET A 5 8.79 -1.56 -23.49
N TRP A 6 7.76 -1.24 -24.29
CA TRP A 6 7.09 0.07 -24.24
C TRP A 6 5.99 0.12 -23.16
N THR A 7 5.48 -1.04 -22.72
CA THR A 7 4.48 -1.14 -21.63
C THR A 7 5.06 -0.84 -20.25
N GLU A 8 6.26 -1.33 -19.93
CA GLU A 8 6.83 -1.17 -18.59
C GLU A 8 7.25 0.28 -18.30
N ARG A 9 7.90 0.93 -19.27
CA ARG A 9 8.26 2.35 -19.19
C ARG A 9 7.02 3.24 -19.07
N ALA A 10 5.96 2.94 -19.81
CA ALA A 10 4.71 3.70 -19.77
C ALA A 10 3.98 3.57 -18.43
N LEU A 11 3.93 2.37 -17.85
CA LEU A 11 3.36 2.17 -16.52
C LEU A 11 4.11 2.95 -15.45
N GLN A 12 5.44 2.94 -15.50
CA GLN A 12 6.27 3.70 -14.57
C GLN A 12 5.98 5.21 -14.65
N ILE A 13 5.88 5.76 -15.88
CA ILE A 13 5.58 7.18 -16.08
C ILE A 13 4.20 7.54 -15.52
N VAL A 14 3.17 6.75 -15.88
CA VAL A 14 1.81 6.99 -15.40
C VAL A 14 1.71 6.89 -13.88
N ALA A 15 2.42 5.94 -13.26
CA ALA A 15 2.46 5.80 -11.80
C ALA A 15 3.11 7.02 -11.14
N GLU A 16 4.28 7.44 -11.61
CA GLU A 16 5.01 8.61 -11.11
C GLU A 16 4.17 9.90 -11.22
N ASP A 17 3.56 10.15 -12.38
CA ASP A 17 2.73 11.33 -12.62
C ASP A 17 1.52 11.37 -11.68
N LYS A 18 0.86 10.22 -11.46
CA LYS A 18 -0.27 10.11 -10.53
C LYS A 18 0.13 10.38 -9.09
N ILE A 19 1.25 9.82 -8.65
CA ILE A 19 1.76 10.02 -7.28
C ILE A 19 2.07 11.50 -7.06
N ARG A 20 2.77 12.14 -8.01
CA ARG A 20 3.12 13.55 -7.93
C ARG A 20 1.90 14.45 -7.87
N ALA A 21 0.93 14.23 -8.74
CA ALA A 21 -0.31 15.00 -8.73
C ALA A 21 -1.09 14.86 -7.40
N ALA A 22 -1.10 13.66 -6.81
CA ALA A 22 -1.73 13.43 -5.51
C ALA A 22 -1.00 14.15 -4.37
N ILE A 23 0.34 14.20 -4.41
CA ILE A 23 1.16 14.98 -3.48
C ILE A 23 0.86 16.48 -3.62
N GLU A 24 0.86 17.01 -4.84
CA GLU A 24 0.56 18.43 -5.10
C GLU A 24 -0.83 18.86 -4.63
N ARG A 25 -1.81 17.94 -4.70
CA ARG A 25 -3.17 18.16 -4.18
C ARG A 25 -3.30 17.99 -2.66
N GLY A 26 -2.23 17.59 -1.97
CA GLY A 26 -2.26 17.34 -0.52
C GLY A 26 -3.10 16.12 -0.14
N GLU A 27 -3.32 15.16 -1.05
CA GLU A 27 -4.12 13.95 -0.76
C GLU A 27 -3.49 13.09 0.35
N PHE A 28 -2.21 13.30 0.66
CA PHE A 28 -1.47 12.62 1.71
C PHE A 28 -1.32 13.43 3.02
N ASP A 29 -1.80 14.68 3.07
CA ASP A 29 -1.52 15.57 4.21
C ASP A 29 -2.29 15.21 5.49
N ASN A 30 -3.43 14.51 5.35
CA ASN A 30 -4.33 14.20 6.46
C ASN A 30 -4.66 12.70 6.53
N LEU A 31 -3.66 11.85 6.27
CA LEU A 31 -3.86 10.40 6.34
C LEU A 31 -4.29 9.97 7.75
N PRO A 32 -5.25 9.02 7.85
CA PRO A 32 -5.61 8.44 9.15
C PRO A 32 -4.37 7.86 9.86
N GLY A 33 -4.14 8.31 11.09
CA GLY A 33 -3.00 7.88 11.90
C GLY A 33 -1.72 8.69 11.69
N LEU A 34 -1.72 9.74 10.86
CA LEU A 34 -0.58 10.63 10.72
C LEU A 34 -0.22 11.27 12.08
N GLY A 35 1.05 11.12 12.48
CA GLY A 35 1.55 11.64 13.75
C GLY A 35 1.07 10.90 15.01
N GLN A 36 0.26 9.85 14.87
CA GLN A 36 -0.23 9.07 16.01
C GLN A 36 0.69 7.88 16.29
N PRO A 37 0.83 7.45 17.56
CA PRO A 37 1.50 6.21 17.88
C PRO A 37 0.80 5.04 17.19
N HIS A 38 1.59 4.09 16.71
CA HIS A 38 1.03 2.90 16.09
C HIS A 38 0.28 2.07 17.14
N PRO A 39 -0.98 1.65 16.91
CA PRO A 39 -1.77 0.95 17.92
C PRO A 39 -1.27 -0.48 18.20
N ILE A 40 -0.37 -1.02 17.37
CA ILE A 40 0.27 -2.33 17.62
C ILE A 40 1.54 -2.09 18.44
N CYS A 41 1.37 -1.77 19.73
CA CYS A 41 2.49 -1.70 20.68
C CYS A 41 2.69 -3.01 21.47
N ASP A 42 1.71 -3.93 21.47
CA ASP A 42 1.68 -5.04 22.44
C ASP A 42 1.62 -6.46 21.82
N GLU A 43 1.78 -6.60 20.49
CA GLU A 43 1.77 -7.92 19.83
C GLU A 43 3.19 -8.47 19.61
N LEU A 44 3.34 -9.79 19.72
CA LEU A 44 4.54 -10.52 19.31
C LEU A 44 4.85 -10.24 17.84
N TYR A 45 6.14 -10.13 17.51
CA TYR A 45 6.60 -9.89 16.14
C TYR A 45 6.06 -10.97 15.18
N ASP A 46 5.17 -10.56 14.27
CA ASP A 46 4.60 -11.38 13.21
C ASP A 46 4.95 -10.77 11.84
N PRO A 47 5.80 -11.36 11.01
CA PRO A 47 6.10 -10.87 9.66
C PRO A 47 4.85 -10.68 8.76
N LEU A 48 3.75 -11.38 9.06
CA LEU A 48 2.49 -11.33 8.34
C LEU A 48 1.46 -10.37 8.98
N TRP A 49 1.85 -9.59 9.99
CA TRP A 49 0.96 -8.72 10.77
C TRP A 49 0.08 -7.83 9.88
N TRP A 50 0.67 -7.27 8.82
CA TRP A 50 -0.02 -6.34 7.92
C TRP A 50 -1.04 -7.04 7.03
N ILE A 51 -0.77 -8.28 6.59
CA ILE A 51 -1.70 -9.09 5.79
C ILE A 51 -2.91 -9.48 6.65
N ARG A 52 -2.67 -9.99 7.86
CA ARG A 52 -3.75 -10.35 8.79
C ARG A 52 -4.63 -9.15 9.12
N ARG A 53 -4.01 -7.98 9.36
CA ARG A 53 -4.73 -6.72 9.59
C ARG A 53 -5.60 -6.33 8.39
N LYS A 54 -5.04 -6.39 7.17
CA LYS A 54 -5.76 -6.05 5.93
C LYS A 54 -6.95 -6.97 5.68
N LEU A 55 -6.76 -8.28 5.85
CA LEU A 55 -7.84 -9.27 5.73
C LEU A 55 -8.98 -9.01 6.72
N ARG A 56 -8.66 -8.66 7.98
CA ARG A 56 -9.67 -8.26 8.97
C ARG A 56 -10.41 -6.98 8.55
N GLN A 57 -9.71 -5.98 8.03
CA GLN A 57 -10.32 -4.73 7.56
C GLN A 57 -11.24 -4.93 6.35
N GLU A 58 -10.92 -5.86 5.47
CA GLU A 58 -11.67 -6.14 4.24
C GLU A 58 -12.70 -7.27 4.38
N ALA A 59 -12.87 -7.81 5.59
CA ALA A 59 -13.73 -8.97 5.86
C ALA A 59 -13.44 -10.18 4.96
N LEU A 60 -12.16 -10.39 4.64
CA LEU A 60 -11.70 -11.49 3.80
C LEU A 60 -11.18 -12.65 4.64
N THR A 61 -11.53 -13.88 4.27
CA THR A 61 -11.01 -15.09 4.90
C THR A 61 -9.71 -15.52 4.22
N PRO A 62 -8.57 -15.62 4.94
CA PRO A 62 -7.31 -16.04 4.32
C PRO A 62 -7.36 -17.47 3.78
N LYS A 63 -6.77 -17.67 2.59
CA LYS A 63 -6.07 -18.92 2.23
C LYS A 63 -4.57 -18.64 2.35
N LEU A 64 -4.04 -18.64 3.57
CA LEU A 64 -2.60 -18.46 3.77
C LEU A 64 -1.88 -19.80 3.51
N PRO A 65 -0.74 -19.81 2.80
CA PRO A 65 0.14 -20.97 2.78
C PRO A 65 0.65 -21.26 4.20
N GLN A 66 0.73 -22.56 4.54
CA GLN A 66 1.19 -23.07 5.84
C GLN A 66 2.68 -22.80 6.04
#